data_AF-A0A0M2RUF3-F1
#
_entry.id   AF-A0A0M2RUF3-F1
#
_cell.length_a   1.000
_cell.length_b   1.000
_cell.length_c   1.000
_cell.angle_alpha   90.00
_cell.angle_beta   90.00
_cell.angle_gamma   90.00
#
_symmetry.space_group_name_H-M   'P 1'
#
loop_
_entity.id
_entity.type
_entity.pdbx_description
1 polymer ?
#
loop_
_entity_poly.entity_id
_entity_poly.type
_entity_poly.pdbx_seq_one_letter_code
_entity_poly.pdbx_strand_id
1 'polypeptide(L)'
;MSGRTTVDVLSLEDFHQRLERRLSEAEAVLRKLNTAMQCRPPALGTFTDATDNARRYSETYQSFVNHAERLHRAIVAAKQATKTIMTNYRTAEARNAAAAADIVAALTGLSEAMKPAKGEDPRV
;
A
#
# COMPACT_ATOMS: atom_id res chain seq x y z
N MET A 1 15.60 -13.74 12.86
CA MET A 1 14.48 -12.80 12.62
C MET A 1 14.20 -12.50 11.14
N SER A 2 15.14 -12.70 10.21
CA SER A 2 14.99 -12.33 8.78
C SER A 2 13.78 -12.95 8.06
N GLY A 3 13.35 -14.17 8.41
CA GLY A 3 12.23 -14.83 7.73
C GLY A 3 10.87 -14.16 7.95
N ARG A 4 10.67 -13.45 9.07
CA ARG A 4 9.39 -12.78 9.37
C ARG A 4 9.24 -11.48 8.58
N THR A 5 10.32 -10.71 8.45
CA THR A 5 10.29 -9.42 7.75
C THR A 5 10.17 -9.59 6.24
N THR A 6 10.79 -10.63 5.65
CA THR A 6 10.61 -10.96 4.23
C THR A 6 9.16 -11.34 3.90
N VAL A 7 8.51 -12.13 4.76
CA VAL A 7 7.10 -12.52 4.60
C VAL A 7 6.18 -11.31 4.70
N ASP A 8 6.48 -10.38 5.62
CA ASP A 8 5.71 -9.13 5.75
C ASP A 8 5.83 -8.26 4.48
N VAL A 9 7.02 -8.12 3.88
CA VAL A 9 7.22 -7.34 2.64
C VAL A 9 6.48 -7.95 1.45
N LEU A 10 6.54 -9.26 1.26
CA LEU A 10 5.78 -9.97 0.20
C LEU A 10 4.26 -9.79 0.39
N SER A 11 3.78 -9.88 1.63
CA SER A 11 2.35 -9.68 1.93
C SER A 11 1.88 -8.25 1.64
N LEU A 12 2.74 -7.25 1.88
CA LEU A 12 2.47 -5.85 1.60
C LEU A 12 2.47 -5.56 0.09
N GLU A 13 3.35 -6.22 -0.68
CA GLU A 13 3.36 -6.14 -2.14
C GLU A 13 2.08 -6.72 -2.76
N ASP A 14 1.65 -7.90 -2.30
CA ASP A 14 0.39 -8.51 -2.72
C ASP A 14 -0.81 -7.63 -2.37
N PHE A 15 -0.81 -7.04 -1.17
CA PHE A 15 -1.85 -6.10 -0.76
C PHE A 15 -1.86 -4.84 -1.65
N HIS A 16 -0.68 -4.32 -1.99
CA HIS A 16 -0.55 -3.18 -2.91
C HIS A 16 -1.14 -3.48 -4.29
N GLN A 17 -0.83 -4.64 -4.88
CA GLN A 17 -1.39 -5.06 -6.17
C GLN A 17 -2.91 -5.21 -6.11
N ARG A 18 -3.45 -5.76 -5.00
CA ARG A 18 -4.90 -5.86 -4.80
C ARG A 18 -5.55 -4.48 -4.74
N LEU A 19 -4.92 -3.50 -4.11
CA LEU A 19 -5.40 -2.11 -4.08
C LEU A 19 -5.43 -1.49 -5.49
N GLU A 20 -4.45 -1.77 -6.35
CA GLU A 20 -4.47 -1.30 -7.74
C GLU A 20 -5.65 -1.84 -8.53
N ARG A 21 -5.94 -3.14 -8.41
CA ARG A 21 -7.12 -3.72 -9.05
C ARG A 21 -8.40 -3.06 -8.54
N ARG A 22 -8.55 -2.89 -7.22
CA ARG A 22 -9.73 -2.22 -6.64
C ARG A 22 -9.85 -0.75 -7.05
N LEU A 23 -8.73 -0.06 -7.23
CA LEU A 23 -8.72 1.31 -7.76
C LEU A 23 -9.29 1.35 -9.18
N SER A 24 -8.82 0.46 -10.05
CA SER A 24 -9.31 0.37 -11.43
C SER A 24 -10.81 0.09 -11.53
N GLU A 25 -11.34 -0.74 -10.62
CA GLU A 25 -12.76 -1.02 -10.50
C GLU A 25 -13.55 0.22 -10.04
N ALA A 26 -13.06 0.94 -9.02
CA ALA A 26 -13.69 2.17 -8.54
C ALA A 26 -13.72 3.26 -9.62
N GLU A 27 -12.63 3.41 -10.37
CA GLU A 27 -12.58 4.31 -11.52
C GLU A 27 -13.54 3.89 -12.64
N ALA A 28 -13.68 2.59 -12.91
CA ALA A 28 -14.63 2.10 -13.90
C ALA A 28 -16.09 2.42 -13.52
N VAL A 29 -16.42 2.28 -12.23
CA VAL A 29 -17.73 2.67 -11.69
C VAL A 29 -17.95 4.19 -11.83
N LEU A 30 -16.97 5.02 -11.44
CA LEU A 30 -17.05 6.47 -11.59
C LEU A 30 -17.20 6.88 -13.06
N ARG A 31 -16.42 6.27 -13.96
CA ARG A 31 -16.55 6.50 -15.41
C ARG A 31 -17.96 6.14 -15.88
N LYS A 32 -18.52 5.01 -15.47
CA LYS A 32 -19.89 4.60 -15.84
C LYS A 32 -20.94 5.57 -15.31
N LEU A 33 -20.84 6.00 -14.05
CA LEU A 33 -21.75 6.97 -13.46
C LEU A 33 -21.68 8.32 -14.17
N ASN A 34 -20.48 8.79 -14.51
CA ASN A 34 -20.26 10.08 -15.15
C ASN A 34 -20.51 10.07 -16.68
N THR A 35 -20.45 8.93 -17.37
CA THR A 35 -20.65 8.90 -18.83
C THR A 35 -22.03 8.38 -19.22
N ALA A 36 -22.51 7.31 -18.58
CA ALA A 36 -23.74 6.65 -18.99
C ALA A 36 -24.98 7.23 -18.30
N MET A 37 -24.83 7.84 -17.12
CA MET A 37 -25.97 8.25 -16.28
C MET A 37 -26.05 9.76 -16.02
N GLN A 38 -25.03 10.53 -16.41
CA GLN A 38 -24.86 11.94 -16.03
C GLN A 38 -25.89 12.90 -16.67
N CYS A 39 -26.65 12.48 -17.68
CA CYS A 39 -27.44 13.40 -18.50
C CYS A 39 -28.90 12.98 -18.74
N ARG A 40 -29.42 11.99 -18.02
CA ARG A 40 -30.82 11.55 -18.22
C ARG A 40 -31.48 11.19 -16.88
N PRO A 41 -32.06 12.17 -16.16
CA PRO A 41 -33.20 11.83 -15.32
C PRO A 41 -34.20 11.08 -16.22
N PRO A 42 -34.79 9.97 -15.76
CA PRO A 42 -35.74 9.24 -16.56
C PRO A 42 -36.86 10.21 -16.99
N ALA A 43 -37.17 10.24 -18.29
CA ALA A 43 -38.20 11.11 -18.83
C ALA A 43 -39.57 10.54 -18.43
N LEU A 44 -39.95 10.73 -17.16
CA LEU A 44 -41.17 10.20 -16.55
C LEU A 44 -42.40 11.06 -16.87
N GLY A 45 -42.25 12.11 -17.69
CA GLY A 45 -43.30 13.10 -17.99
C GLY A 45 -43.30 14.28 -17.02
N THR A 46 -44.37 15.09 -17.05
CA THR A 46 -44.51 16.34 -16.26
C THR A 46 -45.50 16.23 -15.11
N PHE A 47 -46.08 15.04 -14.89
CA PHE A 47 -46.94 14.80 -13.74
C PHE A 47 -46.18 15.00 -12.42
N THR A 48 -46.86 15.40 -11.35
CA THR A 48 -46.23 15.64 -10.05
C THR A 48 -45.40 14.44 -9.58
N ASP A 49 -45.95 13.23 -9.66
CA ASP A 49 -45.25 11.99 -9.31
C ASP A 49 -44.01 11.73 -10.18
N ALA A 50 -44.04 12.15 -11.44
CA ALA A 50 -42.90 12.04 -12.35
C ALA A 50 -41.76 12.97 -11.93
N THR A 51 -42.09 14.20 -11.54
CA THR A 51 -41.10 15.18 -11.04
C THR A 51 -40.48 14.75 -9.72
N ASP A 52 -41.28 14.18 -8.80
CA ASP A 52 -40.79 13.68 -7.52
C ASP A 52 -39.89 12.45 -7.68
N ASN A 53 -40.26 11.52 -8.58
CA ASN A 53 -39.41 10.36 -8.89
C ASN A 53 -38.12 10.75 -9.61
N ALA A 54 -38.16 11.73 -10.52
CA ALA A 54 -36.96 12.27 -11.15
C ALA A 54 -36.01 12.88 -10.10
N ARG A 55 -36.54 13.62 -9.13
CA ARG A 55 -35.75 14.17 -8.02
C ARG A 55 -35.09 13.08 -7.17
N ARG A 56 -35.86 12.07 -6.74
CA ARG A 56 -35.35 10.92 -5.97
C ARG A 56 -34.25 10.16 -6.71
N TYR A 57 -34.41 10.00 -8.03
CA TYR A 57 -33.39 9.39 -8.87
C TYR A 57 -32.09 10.20 -8.87
N SER A 58 -32.17 11.53 -9.05
CA SER A 58 -31.02 12.42 -9.01
C SER A 58 -30.31 12.40 -7.64
N GLU A 59 -31.06 12.41 -6.54
CA GLU A 59 -30.50 12.29 -5.18
C GLU A 59 -29.76 10.96 -4.98
N THR A 60 -30.38 9.86 -5.42
CA THR A 60 -29.79 8.52 -5.36
C THR A 60 -28.51 8.44 -6.19
N TYR A 61 -28.56 8.95 -7.42
CA TYR A 61 -27.40 9.05 -8.30
C TYR A 61 -26.25 9.82 -7.65
N GLN A 62 -26.53 10.99 -7.09
CA GLN A 62 -25.52 11.81 -6.42
C GLN A 62 -24.93 11.08 -5.21
N SER A 63 -25.74 10.34 -4.44
CA SER A 63 -25.25 9.52 -3.33
C SER A 63 -24.27 8.43 -3.81
N PHE A 64 -24.57 7.76 -4.92
CA PHE A 64 -23.67 6.75 -5.49
C PHE A 64 -22.36 7.34 -6.01
N VAL A 65 -22.41 8.50 -6.68
CA VAL A 65 -21.21 9.23 -7.11
C VAL A 65 -20.33 9.57 -5.90
N ASN A 66 -20.92 10.15 -4.85
CA ASN A 66 -20.20 10.50 -3.64
C ASN A 66 -19.56 9.27 -2.96
N HIS A 67 -20.27 8.13 -2.92
CA HIS A 67 -19.72 6.89 -2.37
C HIS A 67 -18.55 6.35 -3.18
N ALA A 68 -18.67 6.35 -4.52
CA ALA A 68 -17.60 5.89 -5.40
C ALA A 68 -16.36 6.80 -5.32
N GLU A 69 -16.54 8.12 -5.21
CA GLU A 69 -15.43 9.05 -4.98
C GLU A 69 -14.73 8.83 -3.64
N ARG A 70 -15.49 8.64 -2.56
CA ARG A 70 -14.94 8.34 -1.24
C ARG A 70 -14.12 7.06 -1.25
N LEU A 71 -14.61 6.02 -1.93
CA LEU A 71 -13.89 4.76 -2.10
C LEU A 71 -12.58 4.97 -2.87
N HIS A 72 -12.62 5.70 -3.99
CA HIS A 72 -11.43 6.04 -4.77
C HIS A 72 -10.37 6.74 -3.91
N ARG A 73 -10.75 7.80 -3.17
CA ARG A 73 -9.83 8.54 -2.28
C ARG A 73 -9.24 7.66 -1.20
N ALA A 74 -10.05 6.78 -0.58
CA ALA A 74 -9.58 5.85 0.44
C ALA A 74 -8.55 4.85 -0.11
N ILE A 75 -8.79 4.30 -1.30
CA ILE A 75 -7.86 3.35 -1.95
C ILE A 75 -6.54 4.05 -2.32
N VAL A 76 -6.59 5.28 -2.85
CA VAL A 76 -5.39 6.08 -3.14
C VAL A 76 -4.58 6.35 -1.88
N ALA A 77 -5.24 6.74 -0.79
CA ALA A 77 -4.59 6.98 0.49
C ALA A 77 -3.94 5.70 1.05
N ALA A 78 -4.66 4.56 0.99
CA ALA A 78 -4.12 3.27 1.41
C ALA A 78 -2.91 2.86 0.56
N LYS A 79 -2.96 3.04 -0.77
CA LYS A 79 -1.84 2.75 -1.67
C LYS A 79 -0.59 3.54 -1.30
N GLN A 80 -0.76 4.83 -1.03
CA GLN A 80 0.33 5.71 -0.62
C GLN A 80 0.91 5.30 0.74
N ALA A 81 0.06 4.98 1.72
CA ALA A 81 0.50 4.50 3.03
C ALA A 81 1.30 3.18 2.91
N THR A 82 0.79 2.21 2.16
CA THR A 82 1.48 0.93 1.92
C THR A 82 2.84 1.15 1.25
N LYS A 83 2.94 2.05 0.27
CA LYS A 83 4.22 2.39 -0.39
C LYS A 83 5.23 2.98 0.60
N THR A 84 4.79 3.89 1.47
CA THR A 84 5.64 4.48 2.51
C THR A 84 6.12 3.41 3.49
N ILE A 85 5.23 2.52 3.93
CA ILE A 85 5.57 1.41 4.82
C ILE A 85 6.63 0.51 4.18
N MET A 86 6.40 0.04 2.94
CA MET A 86 7.38 -0.79 2.21
C MET A 86 8.76 -0.12 2.10
N THR A 87 8.79 1.19 1.83
CA THR A 87 10.05 1.95 1.73
C THR A 87 10.80 2.00 3.05
N ASN A 88 10.08 2.23 4.15
CA ASN A 88 10.65 2.25 5.49
C ASN A 88 11.19 0.87 5.89
N TYR A 89 10.44 -0.20 5.60
CA TYR A 89 10.89 -1.57 5.84
C TYR A 89 12.19 -1.88 5.11
N ARG A 90 12.26 -1.61 3.80
CA ARG A 90 13.48 -1.84 3.00
C ARG A 90 14.68 -1.07 3.54
N THR A 91 14.47 0.18 3.97
CA THR A 91 15.55 1.02 4.51
C THR A 91 16.01 0.52 5.88
N ALA A 92 15.09 0.09 6.74
CA ALA A 92 15.42 -0.49 8.05
C ALA A 92 16.18 -1.81 7.90
N GLU A 93 15.76 -2.70 6.99
CA GLU A 93 16.49 -3.93 6.70
C GLU A 93 17.90 -3.65 6.14
N ALA A 94 18.04 -2.70 5.21
CA ALA A 94 19.34 -2.31 4.69
C ALA A 94 20.28 -1.78 5.78
N ARG A 95 19.76 -0.97 6.72
CA ARG A 95 20.54 -0.49 7.88
C ARG A 95 20.94 -1.63 8.81
N ASN A 96 20.04 -2.55 9.09
CA ASN A 96 20.34 -3.70 9.94
C ASN A 96 21.38 -4.62 9.30
N ALA A 97 21.34 -4.81 7.98
CA ALA A 97 22.34 -5.58 7.25
C ALA A 97 23.72 -4.91 7.30
N ALA A 98 23.79 -3.58 7.10
CA ALA A 98 25.03 -2.83 7.21
C ALA A 98 25.62 -2.90 8.63
N ALA A 99 24.80 -2.66 9.66
CA ALA A 99 25.23 -2.74 11.06
C ALA A 99 25.70 -4.16 11.44
N ALA A 100 25.03 -5.20 10.95
CA ALA A 100 25.46 -6.57 11.16
C ALA A 100 26.82 -6.86 10.48
N ALA A 101 27.04 -6.35 9.27
CA ALA A 101 28.33 -6.47 8.58
C ALA A 101 29.46 -5.76 9.35
N ASP A 102 29.19 -4.56 9.88
CA ASP A 102 30.15 -3.80 10.69
C ASP A 102 30.49 -4.54 12.00
N ILE A 103 29.49 -5.11 12.68
CA ILE A 103 29.69 -5.93 13.87
C ILE A 103 30.54 -7.16 13.55
N VAL A 104 30.25 -7.86 12.45
CA VAL A 104 31.03 -9.04 12.02
C VAL A 104 32.47 -8.65 11.68
N ALA A 105 32.69 -7.53 10.98
CA ALA A 105 34.00 -7.03 10.66
C ALA A 105 34.81 -6.69 11.93
N ALA A 106 34.18 -6.02 12.90
CA ALA A 106 34.80 -5.70 14.19
C ALA A 106 35.14 -6.97 14.99
N LEU A 107 34.24 -7.96 15.02
CA LEU A 107 34.46 -9.22 15.74
C LEU A 107 35.58 -10.05 15.10
N THR A 108 35.66 -10.03 13.77
CA THR A 108 36.73 -10.69 13.01
C THR A 108 38.07 -10.02 13.26
N GLY A 109 38.12 -8.68 13.24
CA GLY A 109 39.33 -7.91 13.56
C GLY A 109 39.84 -8.16 14.98
N LEU A 110 38.93 -8.25 15.96
CA LEU A 110 39.27 -8.63 17.34
C LEU A 110 39.81 -10.07 17.41
N SER A 111 39.17 -11.01 16.70
CA SER A 111 39.62 -12.40 16.69
C SER A 111 41.01 -12.57 16.07
N GLU A 112 41.34 -11.81 15.02
CA GLU A 112 42.68 -11.77 14.43
C GLU A 112 43.70 -11.13 15.38
N ALA A 113 43.35 -10.04 16.06
CA ALA A 113 44.22 -9.38 17.03
C ALA A 113 44.49 -10.24 18.28
N MET A 114 43.57 -11.15 18.62
CA MET A 114 43.70 -12.09 19.73
C MET A 114 44.37 -13.41 19.34
N LYS A 115 44.76 -13.62 18.07
CA LYS A 115 45.57 -14.78 17.71
C LYS A 115 46.94 -14.66 18.39
N PRO A 116 47.39 -15.70 19.12
CA PRO A 116 48.70 -15.68 19.74
C PRO A 116 49.77 -15.45 18.67
N ALA A 117 50.73 -14.56 18.97
CA ALA A 117 51.85 -14.30 18.09
C ALA A 117 52.53 -15.63 17.75
N LYS A 118 52.75 -15.87 16.45
CA LYS A 118 53.33 -17.12 15.95
C LYS A 118 54.76 -17.24 16.47
N GLY A 119 54.94 -17.86 17.64
CA GLY A 119 56.24 -18.11 18.25
C GLY A 119 56.31 -18.13 19.78
N GLU A 120 55.27 -17.76 20.53
CA GLU A 120 55.36 -17.80 22.00
C GLU A 120 54.65 -19.04 22.55
N ASP A 121 55.45 -20.08 22.76
CA ASP A 121 55.08 -21.27 23.51
C ASP A 121 54.89 -20.86 24.99
N PRO A 122 53.72 -21.08 25.62
CA PRO A 122 53.55 -20.78 27.04
C PRO A 122 54.23 -21.81 27.96
N ARG A 123 54.95 -22.81 27.42
CA ARG A 123 55.56 -23.93 28.18
C ARG A 123 57.00 -24.29 27.80
N VAL A 124 57.81 -23.36 27.30
CA VAL A 124 59.27 -23.52 27.28
C VAL A 124 59.99 -22.23 27.63
#